data_AF-A0A534GMS1-F1
#
_entry.id   AF-A0A534GMS1-F1
#
_cell.length_a   1.000
_cell.length_b   1.000
_cell.length_c   1.000
_cell.angle_alpha   90.00
_cell.angle_beta   90.00
_cell.angle_gamma   90.00
#
_symmetry.space_group_name_H-M   'P 1'
#
loop_
_entity.id
_entity.type
_entity.pdbx_description
1 polymer ?
#
loop_
_entity_poly.entity_id
_entity_poly.type
_entity_poly.pdbx_seq_one_letter_code
_entity_poly.pdbx_strand_id
1 'polypeptide(L)'
;MASSNQYQTPIQYQCQKNFIVYLTDGLPTADNQADSLITALPNEATVGGACDDTTKSPYNGLDANNVAIPGGWDYPGPSGKAGRCMSALAKYMFNTDLFPSMPGQQNVQLYTIGFGDDPGLAVASSWLAKVATAGGGQFYQTGDLNGLQTALTNIV
;
A
#
# COMPACT_ATOMS: atom_id res chain seq x y z
N MET A 1 29.65 3.97 -1.47
CA MET A 1 29.34 2.91 -0.49
C MET A 1 28.60 3.57 0.68
N ALA A 2 27.28 3.52 0.71
CA ALA A 2 26.51 4.05 1.85
C ALA A 2 26.57 3.02 2.98
N SER A 3 27.38 3.30 4.01
CA SER A 3 27.65 2.41 5.14
C SER A 3 26.90 2.86 6.40
N SER A 4 25.61 3.15 6.29
CA SER A 4 24.75 3.34 7.46
C SER A 4 23.41 2.66 7.21
N ASN A 5 22.86 2.01 8.25
CA ASN A 5 21.44 1.62 8.30
C ASN A 5 20.52 2.84 8.46
N GLN A 6 21.03 4.02 8.13
CA GLN A 6 20.30 5.28 8.23
C GLN A 6 19.65 5.51 6.88
N TYR A 7 18.32 5.57 6.89
CA TYR A 7 17.53 5.97 5.75
C TYR A 7 18.06 7.30 5.19
N GLN A 8 18.48 7.29 3.93
CA GLN A 8 18.84 8.51 3.21
C GLN A 8 17.58 9.05 2.53
N THR A 9 17.09 10.19 3.00
CA THR A 9 15.90 10.79 2.43
C THR A 9 16.16 11.24 0.98
N PRO A 10 15.26 10.91 0.04
CA PRO A 10 15.31 11.43 -1.33
C PRO A 10 14.82 12.88 -1.43
N ILE A 11 14.28 13.44 -0.34
CA ILE A 11 13.77 14.81 -0.27
C ILE A 11 14.94 15.79 -0.26
N GLN A 12 15.08 16.55 -1.34
CA GLN A 12 16.16 17.53 -1.51
C GLN A 12 15.66 18.98 -1.46
N TYR A 13 14.39 19.21 -1.78
CA TYR A 13 13.83 20.55 -1.95
C TYR A 13 12.46 20.69 -1.26
N GLN A 14 12.14 21.92 -0.84
CA GLN A 14 10.82 22.27 -0.33
C GLN A 14 9.76 22.05 -1.41
N CYS A 15 8.60 21.53 -1.02
CA CYS A 15 7.47 21.23 -1.92
C CYS A 15 7.78 20.20 -3.02
N GLN A 16 8.87 19.43 -2.90
CA GLN A 16 9.11 18.28 -3.77
C GLN A 16 8.01 17.25 -3.53
N LYS A 17 7.23 16.93 -4.57
CA LYS A 17 6.29 15.81 -4.51
C LYS A 17 7.08 14.52 -4.36
N ASN A 18 6.79 13.77 -3.29
CA ASN A 18 7.30 12.42 -3.12
C ASN A 18 6.14 11.45 -3.35
N PHE A 19 6.38 10.41 -4.12
CA PHE A 19 5.38 9.40 -4.35
C PHE A 19 6.00 8.02 -4.44
N ILE A 20 5.19 7.01 -4.11
CA ILE A 20 5.48 5.60 -4.31
C ILE A 20 4.51 5.10 -5.37
N VAL A 21 5.04 4.41 -6.37
CA VAL A 21 4.24 3.61 -7.30
C VAL A 21 4.43 2.15 -6.91
N TYR A 22 3.37 1.56 -6.37
CA TYR A 22 3.36 0.17 -5.94
C TYR A 22 2.71 -0.72 -7.00
N LEU A 23 3.54 -1.43 -7.76
CA LEU A 23 3.13 -2.39 -8.77
C LEU A 23 3.00 -3.78 -8.14
N THR A 24 1.85 -4.43 -8.31
CA THR A 24 1.54 -5.72 -7.67
C THR A 24 0.65 -6.59 -8.56
N ASP A 25 0.76 -7.90 -8.38
CA ASP A 25 -0.10 -8.93 -8.95
C ASP A 25 -1.36 -9.22 -8.10
N GLY A 26 -1.55 -8.54 -6.97
CA GLY A 26 -2.80 -8.58 -6.20
C GLY A 26 -2.62 -8.81 -4.70
N LEU A 27 -3.01 -10.00 -4.23
CA LEU A 27 -3.14 -10.28 -2.79
C LEU A 27 -1.77 -10.33 -2.09
N PRO A 28 -1.66 -9.73 -0.88
CA PRO A 28 -0.45 -9.85 -0.08
C PRO A 28 -0.21 -11.31 0.34
N THR A 29 1.05 -11.74 0.35
CA THR A 29 1.46 -13.09 0.76
C THR A 29 2.47 -13.01 1.91
N ALA A 30 1.96 -13.24 3.13
CA ALA A 30 2.74 -13.19 4.37
C ALA A 30 3.31 -11.80 4.74
N ASP A 31 2.78 -10.70 4.22
CA ASP A 31 3.15 -9.30 4.52
C ASP A 31 2.73 -8.82 5.92
N ASN A 32 3.15 -9.54 6.96
CA ASN A 32 2.83 -9.23 8.36
C ASN A 32 4.05 -8.74 9.16
N GLN A 33 5.26 -8.80 8.58
CA GLN A 33 6.52 -8.57 9.30
C GLN A 33 6.65 -7.12 9.80
N ALA A 34 6.02 -6.18 9.11
CA ALA A 34 6.07 -4.76 9.43
C ALA A 34 4.93 -4.30 10.35
N ASP A 35 3.93 -5.13 10.67
CA ASP A 35 2.74 -4.72 11.43
C ASP A 35 3.11 -4.06 12.78
N SER A 36 4.01 -4.68 13.54
CA SER A 36 4.48 -4.13 14.81
C SER A 36 5.28 -2.85 14.64
N LEU A 37 6.02 -2.71 13.54
CA LEU A 37 6.80 -1.51 13.23
C LEU A 37 5.89 -0.35 12.82
N ILE A 38 4.87 -0.62 12.00
CA ILE A 38 3.89 0.36 11.55
C ILE A 38 3.11 0.89 12.74
N THR A 39 2.57 -0.01 13.56
CA THR A 39 1.82 0.39 14.78
C THR A 39 2.68 1.10 15.82
N ALA A 40 4.00 0.96 15.76
CA ALA A 40 4.95 1.68 16.60
C ALA A 40 5.40 3.04 16.02
N LEU A 41 4.94 3.42 14.82
CA LEU A 41 5.27 4.73 14.25
C LEU A 41 4.74 5.86 15.16
N PRO A 42 5.50 6.96 15.31
CA PRO A 42 5.08 8.07 16.16
C PRO A 42 3.72 8.64 15.74
N ASN A 43 2.74 8.62 16.64
CA ASN A 43 1.36 9.07 16.38
C ASN A 43 0.56 8.26 15.33
N GLU A 44 0.99 7.06 14.96
CA GLU A 44 0.31 6.21 13.96
C GLU A 44 -1.20 6.09 14.23
N ALA A 45 -1.55 5.73 15.47
CA ALA A 45 -2.94 5.52 15.89
C ALA A 45 -3.83 6.75 15.64
N THR A 46 -3.25 7.95 15.57
CA THR A 46 -3.96 9.20 15.32
C THR A 46 -3.99 9.57 13.83
N VAL A 47 -2.86 9.47 13.13
CA VAL A 47 -2.72 10.00 11.76
C VAL A 47 -2.91 8.93 10.67
N GLY A 48 -2.38 7.72 10.87
CA GLY A 48 -2.61 6.56 10.00
C GLY A 48 -3.88 5.79 10.36
N GLY A 49 -4.20 5.72 11.65
CA GLY A 49 -5.35 5.00 12.19
C GLY A 49 -5.03 3.55 12.54
N ALA A 50 -6.07 2.75 12.75
CA ALA A 50 -5.90 1.31 12.99
C ALA A 50 -5.60 0.59 11.67
N CYS A 51 -4.78 -0.46 11.72
CA CYS A 51 -4.71 -1.44 10.63
C CYS A 51 -6.10 -2.02 10.34
N ASP A 52 -6.32 -2.44 9.10
CA ASP A 52 -7.61 -2.92 8.63
C ASP A 52 -8.14 -4.07 9.52
N ASP A 53 -9.44 -4.03 9.79
CA ASP A 53 -10.14 -5.04 10.59
C ASP A 53 -10.20 -6.35 9.82
N THR A 54 -9.32 -7.28 10.17
CA THR A 54 -9.24 -8.59 9.52
C THR A 54 -10.38 -9.54 9.89
N THR A 55 -11.29 -9.15 10.79
CA THR A 55 -12.53 -9.92 11.05
C THR A 55 -13.63 -9.61 10.03
N LYS A 56 -13.43 -8.55 9.25
CA LYS A 56 -14.25 -8.15 8.12
C LYS A 56 -13.32 -8.08 6.92
N SER A 57 -12.92 -9.23 6.40
CA SER A 57 -12.03 -9.29 5.24
C SER A 57 -12.52 -8.25 4.21
N PRO A 58 -11.69 -7.24 3.83
CA PRO A 58 -12.13 -6.10 3.02
C PRO A 58 -12.54 -6.54 1.61
N TYR A 59 -12.23 -7.79 1.30
CA TYR A 59 -12.68 -8.64 0.23
C TYR A 59 -13.00 -10.02 0.84
N ASN A 60 -14.10 -10.68 0.52
CA ASN A 60 -14.24 -12.10 0.86
C ASN A 60 -13.04 -12.81 0.22
N GLY A 61 -12.21 -13.54 0.96
CA GLY A 61 -11.01 -14.20 0.41
C GLY A 61 -11.32 -15.34 -0.56
N LEU A 62 -12.41 -15.23 -1.32
CA LEU A 62 -13.01 -16.20 -2.20
C LEU A 62 -13.00 -15.65 -3.64
N ASP A 63 -12.84 -16.54 -4.61
CA ASP A 63 -13.02 -16.21 -6.02
C ASP A 63 -14.52 -16.05 -6.39
N ALA A 64 -14.79 -15.80 -7.67
CA ALA A 64 -16.14 -15.68 -8.22
C ALA A 64 -17.00 -16.96 -8.05
N ASN A 65 -16.40 -18.09 -7.68
CA ASN A 65 -17.06 -19.37 -7.45
C ASN A 65 -17.12 -19.75 -5.96
N ASN A 66 -16.88 -18.80 -5.06
CA ASN A 66 -16.84 -19.01 -3.60
C ASN A 66 -15.72 -19.96 -3.12
N VAL A 67 -14.63 -20.10 -3.88
CA VAL A 67 -13.45 -20.90 -3.51
C VAL A 67 -12.40 -20.00 -2.87
N ALA A 68 -11.87 -20.38 -1.70
CA ALA A 68 -10.82 -19.63 -1.03
C ALA A 68 -9.57 -19.46 -1.91
N ILE A 69 -9.13 -18.22 -2.09
CA ILE A 69 -7.93 -17.89 -2.86
C ILE A 69 -6.71 -18.00 -1.92
N PRO A 70 -5.69 -18.80 -2.27
CA PRO A 70 -4.42 -18.81 -1.54
C PRO A 70 -3.85 -17.40 -1.38
N GLY A 71 -3.58 -16.98 -0.13
CA GLY A 71 -3.08 -15.63 0.18
C GLY A 71 -4.16 -14.63 0.60
N GLY A 72 -5.45 -14.95 0.48
CA GLY A 72 -6.51 -14.11 1.04
C GLY A 72 -6.49 -14.05 2.57
N TRP A 73 -7.09 -13.02 3.18
CA TRP A 73 -7.07 -12.81 4.64
C TRP A 73 -7.80 -13.87 5.45
N ASP A 74 -8.68 -14.65 4.81
CA ASP A 74 -9.38 -15.81 5.39
C ASP A 74 -8.75 -17.16 4.99
N TYR A 75 -7.62 -17.16 4.28
CA TYR A 75 -6.94 -18.39 3.91
C TYR A 75 -6.25 -19.02 5.14
N PRO A 76 -6.44 -20.33 5.41
CA PRO A 76 -5.86 -20.97 6.59
C PRO A 76 -4.31 -20.90 6.56
N GLY A 77 -3.72 -20.46 7.68
CA GLY A 77 -2.27 -20.35 7.85
C GLY A 77 -1.78 -18.92 8.14
N PRO A 78 -0.46 -18.68 8.14
CA PRO A 78 0.13 -17.39 8.50
C PRO A 78 -0.15 -16.26 7.49
N SER A 79 -0.73 -16.59 6.33
CA SER A 79 -1.13 -15.63 5.30
C SER A 79 -2.45 -14.92 5.62
N GLY A 80 -3.29 -15.52 6.46
CA GLY A 80 -4.48 -14.84 6.96
C GLY A 80 -4.03 -13.62 7.76
N LYS A 81 -4.41 -12.41 7.30
CA LYS A 81 -4.04 -11.07 7.79
C LYS A 81 -2.87 -10.34 7.10
N ALA A 82 -2.20 -10.95 6.11
CA ALA A 82 -1.09 -10.33 5.38
C ALA A 82 -1.44 -8.92 4.86
N GLY A 83 -0.62 -7.91 5.07
CA GLY A 83 -0.83 -6.57 4.51
C GLY A 83 -1.91 -5.73 5.20
N ARG A 84 -2.51 -6.21 6.30
CA ARG A 84 -3.57 -5.48 7.04
C ARG A 84 -3.20 -4.04 7.44
N CYS A 85 -1.92 -3.74 7.63
CA CYS A 85 -1.46 -2.42 8.02
C CYS A 85 -1.09 -1.51 6.83
N MET A 86 -1.25 -1.96 5.59
CA MET A 86 -0.87 -1.18 4.40
C MET A 86 -1.70 0.11 4.24
N SER A 87 -3.01 0.06 4.53
CA SER A 87 -3.89 1.23 4.47
C SER A 87 -3.51 2.29 5.52
N ALA A 88 -3.24 1.86 6.75
CA ALA A 88 -2.80 2.71 7.86
C ALA A 88 -1.44 3.36 7.54
N LEU A 89 -0.48 2.56 7.08
CA LEU A 89 0.84 3.05 6.66
C LEU A 89 0.73 4.06 5.50
N ALA A 90 -0.07 3.77 4.48
CA ALA A 90 -0.27 4.69 3.35
C ALA A 90 -0.83 6.04 3.84
N LYS A 91 -1.83 5.99 4.72
CA LYS A 91 -2.43 7.18 5.32
C LYS A 91 -1.47 7.94 6.23
N TYR A 92 -0.64 7.23 7.00
CA TYR A 92 0.40 7.84 7.81
C TYR A 92 1.39 8.61 6.94
N MET A 93 1.93 7.96 5.90
CA MET A 93 2.92 8.55 5.00
C MET A 93 2.37 9.77 4.25
N PHE A 94 1.08 9.79 3.97
CA PHE A 94 0.41 10.92 3.34
C PHE A 94 0.13 12.09 4.30
N ASN A 95 -0.19 11.83 5.57
CA ASN A 95 -0.54 12.89 6.53
C ASN A 95 0.64 13.38 7.37
N THR A 96 1.75 12.65 7.39
CA THR A 96 2.89 12.95 8.26
C THR A 96 3.98 13.68 7.48
N ASP A 97 4.53 14.72 8.08
CA ASP A 97 5.77 15.33 7.59
C ASP A 97 6.95 14.42 7.96
N LEU A 98 7.50 13.74 6.95
CA LEU A 98 8.60 12.79 7.13
C LEU A 98 9.97 13.49 7.22
N PHE A 99 10.03 14.81 7.01
CA PHE A 99 11.26 15.57 7.11
C PHE A 99 11.02 16.98 7.71
N PRO A 100 10.74 17.06 9.04
CA PRO A 100 10.29 18.29 9.70
C PRO A 100 11.35 19.38 9.82
N SER A 101 12.62 19.09 9.52
CA SER A 101 13.67 20.11 9.42
C SER A 101 13.56 20.97 8.15
N MET A 102 12.70 20.60 7.20
CA MET A 102 12.42 21.37 6.01
C MET A 102 11.07 22.08 6.14
N PRO A 103 10.96 23.36 5.76
CA PRO A 103 9.67 24.05 5.69
C PRO A 103 8.70 23.37 4.72
N GLY A 104 7.43 23.27 5.11
CA GLY A 104 6.39 22.58 4.36
C GLY A 104 6.06 21.21 4.96
N GLN A 105 5.22 20.43 4.27
CA GLN A 105 4.91 19.05 4.65
C GLN A 105 5.54 18.11 3.64
N GLN A 106 6.48 17.27 4.09
CA GLN A 106 7.23 16.37 3.24
C GLN A 106 6.60 14.98 3.36
N ASN A 107 5.40 14.86 2.82
CA ASN A 107 4.62 13.63 2.80
C ASN A 107 4.90 12.82 1.52
N VAL A 108 4.37 11.60 1.49
CA VAL A 108 4.46 10.69 0.36
C VAL A 108 3.06 10.31 -0.10
N GLN A 109 2.82 10.46 -1.40
CA GLN A 109 1.59 10.01 -2.06
C GLN A 109 1.75 8.57 -2.57
N LEU A 110 0.78 7.70 -2.34
CA LEU A 110 0.84 6.31 -2.78
C LEU A 110 -0.11 6.06 -3.97
N TYR A 111 0.46 5.59 -5.07
CA TYR A 111 -0.29 5.05 -6.20
C TYR A 111 -0.12 3.53 -6.24
N THR A 112 -1.19 2.81 -6.53
CA THR A 112 -1.15 1.35 -6.68
C THR A 112 -1.47 0.97 -8.12
N ILE A 113 -0.74 0.01 -8.67
CA ILE A 113 -0.99 -0.55 -10.00
C ILE A 113 -1.13 -2.05 -9.85
N GLY A 114 -2.34 -2.55 -10.09
CA GLY A 114 -2.60 -3.97 -10.25
C GLY A 114 -2.24 -4.43 -11.66
N PHE A 115 -1.32 -5.37 -11.78
CA PHE A 115 -0.84 -5.87 -13.07
C PHE A 115 -1.17 -7.35 -13.28
N GLY A 116 -1.72 -7.66 -14.46
CA GLY A 116 -2.06 -9.00 -14.89
C GLY A 116 -3.55 -9.34 -14.76
N ASP A 117 -3.85 -10.62 -14.84
CA ASP A 117 -5.19 -11.22 -14.87
C ASP A 117 -5.40 -12.25 -13.74
N ASP A 118 -4.55 -12.21 -12.70
CA ASP A 118 -4.65 -13.11 -11.56
C ASP A 118 -6.01 -12.96 -10.82
N PRO A 119 -6.70 -14.05 -10.47
CA PRO A 119 -7.94 -13.99 -9.70
C PRO A 119 -7.80 -13.25 -8.36
N GLY A 120 -6.64 -13.34 -7.72
CA GLY A 120 -6.28 -12.61 -6.52
C GLY A 120 -6.28 -11.10 -6.76
N LEU A 121 -5.82 -10.63 -7.92
CA LEU A 121 -5.92 -9.21 -8.27
C LEU A 121 -7.36 -8.74 -8.31
N ALA A 122 -8.24 -9.48 -8.99
CA ALA A 122 -9.66 -9.11 -9.09
C ALA A 122 -10.32 -8.93 -7.72
N VAL A 123 -9.94 -9.77 -6.74
CA VAL A 123 -10.40 -9.70 -5.35
C VAL A 123 -9.72 -8.55 -4.59
N ALA A 124 -8.42 -8.32 -4.81
CA ALA A 124 -7.63 -7.30 -4.14
C ALA A 124 -7.90 -5.87 -4.64
N SER A 125 -8.38 -5.67 -5.88
CA SER A 125 -8.50 -4.36 -6.53
C SER A 125 -9.25 -3.33 -5.69
N SER A 126 -10.35 -3.72 -5.04
CA SER A 126 -11.12 -2.81 -4.18
C SER A 126 -10.33 -2.36 -2.94
N TRP A 127 -9.50 -3.24 -2.39
CA TRP A 127 -8.62 -2.94 -1.27
C TRP A 127 -7.41 -2.12 -1.72
N LEU A 128 -6.77 -2.46 -2.84
CA LEU A 128 -5.68 -1.66 -3.44
C LEU A 128 -6.14 -0.23 -3.77
N ALA A 129 -7.39 -0.05 -4.21
CA ALA A 129 -8.00 1.27 -4.39
C ALA A 129 -8.22 2.03 -3.08
N LYS A 130 -8.67 1.35 -2.01
CA LYS A 130 -8.77 1.95 -0.67
C LYS A 130 -7.40 2.38 -0.15
N VAL A 131 -6.38 1.54 -0.30
CA VAL A 131 -5.00 1.82 0.12
C VAL A 131 -4.43 3.03 -0.62
N ALA A 132 -4.56 3.09 -1.95
CA ALA A 132 -4.12 4.25 -2.73
C ALA A 132 -4.86 5.53 -2.32
N THR A 133 -6.17 5.45 -2.14
CA THR A 133 -6.98 6.59 -1.68
C THR A 133 -6.54 7.07 -0.30
N ALA A 134 -6.26 6.15 0.63
CA ALA A 134 -5.76 6.47 1.96
C ALA A 134 -4.39 7.17 1.91
N GLY A 135 -3.51 6.76 0.99
CA GLY A 135 -2.25 7.42 0.68
C GLY A 135 -2.35 8.61 -0.27
N GLY A 136 -3.56 9.13 -0.52
CA GLY A 136 -3.83 10.31 -1.33
C GLY A 136 -3.64 10.15 -2.84
N GLY A 137 -3.28 8.96 -3.35
CA GLY A 137 -3.11 8.70 -4.78
C GLY A 137 -4.30 8.01 -5.42
N GLN A 138 -4.05 7.26 -6.49
CA GLN A 138 -5.04 6.55 -7.30
C GLN A 138 -4.60 5.11 -7.57
N PHE A 139 -5.58 4.24 -7.80
CA PHE A 139 -5.36 2.87 -8.23
C PHE A 139 -5.57 2.75 -9.74
N TYR A 140 -4.68 2.01 -10.38
CA TYR A 140 -4.77 1.63 -11.79
C TYR A 140 -4.74 0.11 -11.90
N GLN A 141 -5.44 -0.44 -12.89
CA GLN A 141 -5.37 -1.87 -13.19
C GLN A 141 -5.11 -2.05 -14.68
N THR A 142 -4.20 -2.96 -15.03
CA THR A 142 -3.85 -3.26 -16.41
C THR A 142 -3.31 -4.69 -16.56
N GLY A 143 -3.62 -5.36 -17.67
CA GLY A 143 -3.11 -6.69 -17.97
C GLY A 143 -1.98 -6.69 -19.01
N ASP A 144 -1.54 -5.53 -19.50
CA ASP A 144 -0.61 -5.45 -20.62
C ASP A 144 0.37 -4.26 -20.51
N LEU A 145 1.42 -4.29 -21.36
CA LEU A 145 2.47 -3.28 -21.37
C LEU A 145 1.94 -1.88 -21.69
N ASN A 146 0.94 -1.77 -22.58
CA ASN A 146 0.43 -0.48 -23.03
C ASN A 146 -0.38 0.22 -21.92
N GLY A 147 -1.21 -0.54 -21.20
CA GLY A 147 -1.93 -0.02 -20.04
C GLY A 147 -0.99 0.28 -18.86
N LEU A 148 0.09 -0.50 -18.66
CA LEU A 148 1.11 -0.15 -17.67
C LEU A 148 1.82 1.17 -18.01
N GLN A 149 2.20 1.37 -19.27
CA GLN A 149 2.77 2.63 -19.73
C GLN A 149 1.79 3.80 -19.54
N THR A 150 0.52 3.58 -19.83
CA THR A 150 -0.54 4.58 -19.65
C THR A 150 -0.71 4.94 -18.17
N ALA A 151 -0.75 3.96 -17.28
CA ALA A 151 -0.86 4.17 -15.84
C ALA A 151 0.33 4.99 -15.30
N LEU A 152 1.57 4.62 -15.68
CA LEU A 152 2.77 5.35 -15.27
C LEU A 152 2.77 6.78 -15.79
N THR A 153 2.35 7.00 -17.05
CA THR A 153 2.27 8.34 -17.65
C THR A 153 1.25 9.23 -16.94
N ASN A 154 0.16 8.66 -16.41
CA ASN A 154 -0.85 9.42 -15.68
C ASN A 154 -0.42 9.82 -14.26
N ILE A 155 0.62 9.17 -13.71
CA ILE A 155 1.11 9.42 -12.35
C ILE A 155 2.16 10.53 -12.32
N VAL A 156 3.00 10.64 -13.37
CA VAL A 156 4.20 11.51 -13.41
C VAL A 156 3.98 12.83 -14.13
#